data_AF-A0A239DWD7-F1
#
_entry.id   AF-A0A239DWD7-F1
#
_cell.length_a   1.000
_cell.length_b   1.000
_cell.length_c   1.000
_cell.angle_alpha   90.00
_cell.angle_beta   90.00
_cell.angle_gamma   90.00
#
_symmetry.space_group_name_H-M   'P 1'
#
loop_
_entity.id
_entity.type
_entity.pdbx_description
1 polymer ?
#
loop_
_entity_poly.entity_id
_entity_poly.type
_entity_poly.pdbx_seq_one_letter_code
_entity_poly.pdbx_strand_id
1 'polypeptide(L)'
;MPTKQELLQAQIQHVDIKQHDVVALVDAMENMAYSARDLNRAARIYDMMLRDTECGVILCIAGSMVSAGMQQVFIDLIRNHMVDAIVSTGANIVDQDFFEALGFRHYIAGDEYKYGALDAQLRELMIDRIYDTFIDEEELRICDEVTHKITDSLEPRPHSSREFIQAMGKYLKDNGRTPENGHKDSMVLAAYELNVPIFVPAFSDCSAGFGLCAHQHARQGKPMVSIDSAKDFYEITKLKIENPVTGLLMIGGGTPKNFAQDIVVAAEIIGVDADMHKYAIQITVADVRDGALSGSTLKEASSWGKVDMVYEQMVYSEASIALPLIAGYAYHKKGYEARHGKKFAEILDNVPVTA
;
A
#
# COMPACT_ATOMS: atom_id res chain seq x y z
N MET A 1 19.28 -20.01 25.84
CA MET A 1 18.79 -19.20 24.71
C MET A 1 17.33 -18.90 25.00
N PRO A 2 16.83 -17.70 24.66
CA PRO A 2 15.41 -17.38 24.82
C PRO A 2 14.55 -18.32 23.95
N THR A 3 13.36 -18.61 24.43
CA THR A 3 12.34 -19.37 23.71
C THR A 3 11.59 -18.47 22.73
N LYS A 4 10.92 -19.06 21.74
CA LYS A 4 10.04 -18.33 20.80
C LYS A 4 9.02 -17.46 21.53
N GLN A 5 8.37 -18.01 22.56
CA GLN A 5 7.38 -17.28 23.37
C GLN A 5 7.97 -16.11 24.16
N GLU A 6 9.26 -16.19 24.56
CA GLU A 6 9.94 -15.07 25.22
C GLU A 6 10.29 -13.94 24.26
N LEU A 7 10.54 -14.25 22.98
CA LEU A 7 10.83 -13.26 21.95
C LEU A 7 9.58 -12.58 21.38
N LEU A 8 8.47 -13.31 21.27
CA LEU A 8 7.22 -12.81 20.69
C LEU A 8 6.25 -12.26 21.76
N GLN A 9 6.72 -11.30 22.57
CA GLN A 9 5.91 -10.71 23.65
C GLN A 9 5.47 -9.27 23.37
N ALA A 10 6.41 -8.42 22.93
CA ALA A 10 6.16 -6.99 22.75
C ALA A 10 5.55 -6.74 21.36
N GLN A 11 4.24 -6.56 21.27
CA GLN A 11 3.57 -6.34 19.98
C GLN A 11 3.82 -4.93 19.43
N ILE A 12 4.02 -4.82 18.12
CA ILE A 12 3.99 -3.54 17.39
C ILE A 12 2.63 -2.88 17.63
N GLN A 13 2.66 -1.57 17.89
CA GLN A 13 1.46 -0.73 18.02
C GLN A 13 1.39 0.21 16.82
N HIS A 14 0.22 0.24 16.18
CA HIS A 14 -0.01 1.13 15.04
C HIS A 14 -0.32 2.55 15.53
N VAL A 15 0.33 3.56 14.95
CA VAL A 15 0.09 4.96 15.32
C VAL A 15 -1.29 5.42 14.86
N ASP A 16 -2.03 6.07 15.75
CA ASP A 16 -3.35 6.63 15.46
C ASP A 16 -3.24 8.14 15.23
N ILE A 17 -3.30 8.57 13.97
CA ILE A 17 -3.19 9.99 13.60
C ILE A 17 -4.32 10.84 14.18
N LYS A 18 -5.47 10.24 14.55
CA LYS A 18 -6.62 10.94 15.11
C LYS A 18 -6.36 11.42 16.54
N GLN A 19 -5.45 10.76 17.26
CA GLN A 19 -5.10 11.10 18.65
C GLN A 19 -4.04 12.21 18.75
N HIS A 20 -3.36 12.52 17.64
CA HIS A 20 -2.22 13.44 17.63
C HIS A 20 -2.47 14.59 16.64
N ASP A 21 -2.95 15.74 17.14
CA ASP A 21 -3.04 16.95 16.33
C ASP A 21 -1.64 17.55 16.11
N VAL A 22 -1.12 17.35 14.89
CA VAL A 22 0.22 17.78 14.46
C VAL A 22 0.19 19.11 13.69
N VAL A 23 -0.97 19.75 13.53
CA VAL A 23 -1.13 20.91 12.64
C VAL A 23 -0.17 22.04 12.99
N ALA A 24 -0.14 22.47 14.25
CA ALA A 24 0.72 23.56 14.69
C ALA A 24 2.22 23.23 14.53
N LEU A 25 2.59 21.97 14.74
CA LEU A 25 3.96 21.50 14.57
C LEU A 25 4.38 21.55 13.09
N VAL A 26 3.55 21.02 12.20
CA VAL A 26 3.82 21.01 10.76
C VAL A 26 3.77 22.42 10.17
N ASP A 27 2.85 23.30 10.62
CA ASP A 27 2.80 24.71 10.20
C ASP A 27 4.10 25.44 10.61
N ALA A 28 4.66 25.18 11.79
CA ALA A 28 5.94 25.76 12.20
C ALA A 28 7.12 25.35 11.30
N MET A 29 7.08 24.15 10.69
CA MET A 29 8.14 23.65 9.81
C MET A 29 8.30 24.48 8.52
N GLU A 30 7.30 25.27 8.11
CA GLU A 30 7.39 26.21 6.98
C GLU A 30 8.59 27.17 7.15
N ASN A 31 8.81 27.64 8.38
CA ASN A 31 9.84 28.62 8.72
C ASN A 31 11.18 27.99 9.12
N MET A 32 11.31 26.66 9.00
CA MET A 32 12.55 25.92 9.26
C MET A 32 13.37 25.76 7.95
N ALA A 33 14.30 24.80 7.90
CA ALA A 33 15.17 24.51 6.75
C ALA A 33 15.23 23.01 6.44
N TYR A 34 15.76 22.67 5.25
CA TYR A 34 15.94 21.29 4.75
C TYR A 34 14.61 20.51 4.69
N SER A 35 14.65 19.19 4.93
CA SER A 35 13.48 18.31 4.80
C SER A 35 12.27 18.70 5.64
N ALA A 36 12.43 19.55 6.69
CA ALA A 36 11.30 20.08 7.44
C ALA A 36 10.38 20.95 6.54
N ARG A 37 10.96 21.79 5.69
CA ARG A 37 10.19 22.63 4.75
C ARG A 37 9.57 21.78 3.64
N ASP A 38 10.28 20.77 3.18
CA ASP A 38 9.75 19.80 2.21
C ASP A 38 8.56 19.05 2.81
N LEU A 39 8.62 18.62 4.07
CA LEU A 39 7.52 17.96 4.77
C LEU A 39 6.31 18.89 4.92
N ASN A 40 6.49 20.15 5.34
CA ASN A 40 5.40 21.13 5.37
C ASN A 40 4.74 21.29 4.00
N ARG A 41 5.54 21.45 2.95
CA ARG A 41 5.02 21.62 1.58
C ARG A 41 4.27 20.38 1.11
N ALA A 42 4.78 19.18 1.38
CA ALA A 42 4.09 17.93 1.09
C ALA A 42 2.73 17.85 1.83
N ALA A 43 2.69 18.20 3.13
CA ALA A 43 1.45 18.21 3.90
C ALA A 43 0.40 19.17 3.34
N ARG A 44 0.82 20.36 2.90
CA ARG A 44 -0.06 21.34 2.23
C ARG A 44 -0.54 20.86 0.87
N ILE A 45 0.34 20.23 0.07
CA ILE A 45 -0.05 19.63 -1.21
C ILE A 45 -1.06 18.50 -1.00
N TYR A 46 -0.91 17.69 0.04
CA TYR A 46 -1.85 16.61 0.31
C TYR A 46 -3.22 17.17 0.74
N ASP A 47 -3.27 18.17 1.62
CA ASP A 47 -4.52 18.85 1.96
C ASP A 47 -5.20 19.49 0.73
N MET A 48 -4.42 20.11 -0.18
CA MET A 48 -4.96 20.62 -1.46
C MET A 48 -5.51 19.49 -2.35
N MET A 49 -4.80 18.37 -2.44
CA MET A 49 -5.21 17.19 -3.21
C MET A 49 -6.54 16.63 -2.71
N LEU A 50 -6.77 16.64 -1.39
CA LEU A 50 -8.03 16.19 -0.79
C LEU A 50 -9.19 17.16 -1.02
N ARG A 51 -8.93 18.46 -0.94
CA ARG A 51 -9.94 19.52 -1.17
C ARG A 51 -10.39 19.60 -2.62
N ASP A 52 -9.57 19.14 -3.56
CA ASP A 52 -9.96 18.96 -4.96
C ASP A 52 -10.83 17.70 -5.10
N THR A 53 -12.15 17.85 -5.09
CA THR A 53 -13.10 16.72 -5.15
C THR A 53 -13.08 16.01 -6.50
N GLU A 54 -12.58 16.66 -7.56
CA GLU A 54 -12.37 16.03 -8.86
C GLU A 54 -11.14 15.11 -8.84
N CYS A 55 -10.18 15.39 -7.97
CA CYS A 55 -8.95 14.61 -7.83
C CYS A 55 -9.21 13.20 -7.28
N GLY A 56 -8.82 12.18 -8.05
CA GLY A 56 -8.69 10.80 -7.59
C GLY A 56 -7.30 10.58 -6.99
N VAL A 57 -7.23 10.21 -5.71
CA VAL A 57 -5.96 10.05 -4.98
C VAL A 57 -5.48 8.61 -5.07
N ILE A 58 -4.29 8.41 -5.64
CA ILE A 58 -3.62 7.11 -5.71
C ILE A 58 -2.53 7.06 -4.64
N LEU A 59 -2.66 6.13 -3.70
CA LEU A 59 -1.68 5.86 -2.67
C LEU A 59 -0.72 4.76 -3.12
N CYS A 60 0.57 5.05 -3.17
CA CYS A 60 1.61 4.07 -3.47
C CYS A 60 2.35 3.68 -2.19
N ILE A 61 2.43 2.38 -1.88
CA ILE A 61 3.03 1.90 -0.63
C ILE A 61 4.11 0.86 -0.93
N ALA A 62 5.36 1.26 -0.74
CA ALA A 62 6.53 0.37 -0.76
C ALA A 62 7.14 0.22 0.64
N GLY A 63 8.17 -0.62 0.77
CA GLY A 63 8.78 -0.97 2.06
C GLY A 63 7.88 -1.87 2.90
N SER A 64 8.16 -1.96 4.21
CA SER A 64 7.38 -2.77 5.17
C SER A 64 6.71 -1.85 6.19
N MET A 65 5.67 -1.14 5.75
CA MET A 65 5.08 -0.03 6.50
C MET A 65 4.10 -0.52 7.59
N VAL A 66 3.38 -1.62 7.32
CA VAL A 66 2.45 -2.20 8.31
C VAL A 66 3.24 -2.73 9.51
N SER A 67 4.31 -3.49 9.28
CA SER A 67 5.20 -3.96 10.36
C SER A 67 5.91 -2.80 11.09
N ALA A 68 6.05 -1.64 10.45
CA ALA A 68 6.59 -0.41 11.06
C ALA A 68 5.55 0.41 11.85
N GLY A 69 4.33 -0.11 12.07
CA GLY A 69 3.31 0.55 12.87
C GLY A 69 2.45 1.56 12.10
N MET A 70 2.44 1.53 10.75
CA MET A 70 1.69 2.50 9.94
C MET A 70 0.31 2.01 9.47
N GLN A 71 -0.10 0.79 9.83
CA GLN A 71 -1.35 0.19 9.32
C GLN A 71 -2.57 1.06 9.58
N GLN A 72 -2.71 1.56 10.81
CA GLN A 72 -3.85 2.39 11.22
C GLN A 72 -3.91 3.71 10.45
N VAL A 73 -2.75 4.28 10.06
CA VAL A 73 -2.69 5.46 9.20
C VAL A 73 -3.38 5.16 7.87
N PHE A 74 -3.00 4.07 7.19
CA PHE A 74 -3.59 3.72 5.90
C PHE A 74 -5.08 3.36 6.01
N ILE A 75 -5.48 2.65 7.06
CA ILE A 75 -6.90 2.38 7.35
C ILE A 75 -7.66 3.69 7.49
N ASP A 76 -7.15 4.65 8.27
CA ASP A 76 -7.81 5.95 8.43
C ASP A 76 -7.89 6.71 7.10
N LEU A 77 -6.86 6.66 6.26
CA LEU A 77 -6.90 7.27 4.93
C LEU A 77 -8.01 6.66 4.06
N ILE A 78 -8.17 5.33 4.07
CA ILE A 78 -9.20 4.64 3.28
C ILE A 78 -10.60 4.96 3.84
N ARG A 79 -10.77 4.79 5.16
CA ARG A 79 -12.06 4.95 5.85
C ARG A 79 -12.59 6.39 5.81
N ASN A 80 -11.72 7.39 5.68
CA ASN A 80 -12.09 8.79 5.55
C ASN A 80 -12.08 9.30 4.08
N HIS A 81 -12.07 8.40 3.09
CA HIS A 81 -12.06 8.75 1.66
C HIS A 81 -10.90 9.67 1.24
N MET A 82 -9.76 9.55 1.93
CA MET A 82 -8.55 10.33 1.65
C MET A 82 -7.67 9.68 0.56
N VAL A 83 -8.05 8.47 0.12
CA VAL A 83 -7.45 7.71 -0.98
C VAL A 83 -8.55 7.01 -1.76
N ASP A 84 -8.37 6.87 -3.08
CA ASP A 84 -9.37 6.32 -4.00
C ASP A 84 -8.88 5.08 -4.76
N ALA A 85 -7.56 4.88 -4.85
CA ALA A 85 -6.92 3.65 -5.32
C ALA A 85 -5.60 3.45 -4.58
N ILE A 86 -5.14 2.20 -4.50
CA ILE A 86 -3.87 1.84 -3.86
C ILE A 86 -3.04 1.02 -4.83
N VAL A 87 -1.75 1.33 -4.93
CA VAL A 87 -0.75 0.46 -5.54
C VAL A 87 0.27 0.09 -4.46
N SER A 88 0.53 -1.19 -4.25
CA SER A 88 1.42 -1.61 -3.15
C SER A 88 2.29 -2.80 -3.52
N THR A 89 3.28 -3.09 -2.67
CA THR A 89 3.97 -4.38 -2.65
C THR A 89 3.10 -5.44 -1.98
N GLY A 90 3.29 -6.71 -2.34
CA GLY A 90 2.56 -7.82 -1.72
C GLY A 90 2.86 -7.94 -0.23
N ALA A 91 4.07 -7.60 0.19
CA ALA A 91 4.47 -7.61 1.60
C ALA A 91 3.56 -6.76 2.51
N ASN A 92 3.17 -5.55 2.10
CA ASN A 92 2.25 -4.74 2.93
C ASN A 92 0.84 -5.33 2.94
N ILE A 93 0.34 -5.78 1.80
CA ILE A 93 -1.07 -6.18 1.64
C ILE A 93 -1.34 -7.59 2.18
N VAL A 94 -0.44 -8.53 1.94
CA VAL A 94 -0.65 -9.95 2.26
C VAL A 94 0.09 -10.33 3.53
N ASP A 95 1.41 -10.18 3.54
CA ASP A 95 2.30 -10.69 4.60
C ASP A 95 2.12 -9.94 5.91
N GLN A 96 1.59 -8.70 5.84
CA GLN A 96 1.46 -7.83 7.00
C GLN A 96 -0.01 -7.45 7.27
N ASP A 97 -0.71 -6.79 6.34
CA ASP A 97 -2.09 -6.31 6.57
C ASP A 97 -3.11 -7.46 6.69
N PHE A 98 -3.20 -8.30 5.66
CA PHE A 98 -4.09 -9.46 5.68
C PHE A 98 -3.70 -10.45 6.77
N PHE A 99 -2.40 -10.67 6.99
CA PHE A 99 -1.87 -11.44 8.12
C PHE A 99 -2.40 -10.95 9.47
N GLU A 100 -2.33 -9.65 9.77
CA GLU A 100 -2.89 -9.10 11.02
C GLU A 100 -4.42 -9.20 11.08
N ALA A 101 -5.11 -9.10 9.94
CA ALA A 101 -6.55 -9.27 9.81
C ALA A 101 -7.02 -10.70 10.13
N LEU A 102 -6.19 -11.71 9.84
CA LEU A 102 -6.42 -13.10 10.25
C LEU A 102 -6.27 -13.31 11.77
N GLY A 103 -5.70 -12.33 12.48
CA GLY A 103 -5.58 -12.31 13.94
C GLY A 103 -4.15 -12.37 14.46
N PHE A 104 -3.16 -12.47 13.56
CA PHE A 104 -1.75 -12.58 13.91
C PHE A 104 -1.09 -11.22 14.18
N ARG A 105 0.18 -11.20 14.57
CA ARG A 105 0.85 -10.00 15.08
C ARG A 105 2.32 -9.90 14.66
N HIS A 106 2.79 -8.67 14.58
CA HIS A 106 4.21 -8.33 14.53
C HIS A 106 4.71 -7.95 15.92
N TYR A 107 5.99 -8.20 16.19
CA TYR A 107 6.59 -7.98 17.50
C TYR A 107 7.87 -7.15 17.41
N ILE A 108 8.14 -6.34 18.43
CA ILE A 108 9.36 -5.55 18.55
C ILE A 108 10.53 -6.50 18.83
N ALA A 109 11.57 -6.42 18.01
CA ALA A 109 12.81 -7.14 18.25
C ALA A 109 13.68 -6.42 19.28
N GLY A 110 14.39 -7.18 20.13
CA GLY A 110 15.45 -6.62 20.96
C GLY A 110 16.59 -6.03 20.13
N ASP A 111 17.25 -5.00 20.64
CA ASP A 111 18.36 -4.31 19.96
C ASP A 111 19.49 -5.27 19.52
N GLU A 112 19.70 -6.36 20.26
CA GLU A 112 20.68 -7.38 19.97
C GLU A 112 20.41 -8.15 18.66
N TYR A 113 19.17 -8.17 18.17
CA TYR A 113 18.79 -8.86 16.92
C TYR A 113 18.89 -7.95 15.68
N LYS A 114 18.94 -6.63 15.87
CA LYS A 114 18.86 -5.63 14.80
C LYS A 114 19.91 -5.79 13.69
N TYR A 115 21.11 -6.25 14.05
CA TYR A 115 22.26 -6.37 13.16
C TYR A 115 22.52 -7.80 12.64
N GLY A 116 21.63 -8.75 12.94
CA GLY A 116 21.63 -10.10 12.35
C GLY A 116 22.59 -11.13 12.99
N ALA A 117 23.26 -10.79 14.09
CA ALA A 117 24.17 -11.70 14.78
C ALA A 117 23.50 -12.99 15.30
N LEU A 118 22.17 -12.98 15.43
CA LEU A 118 21.37 -14.07 15.97
C LEU A 118 20.36 -14.65 14.96
N ASP A 119 20.47 -14.30 13.67
CA ASP A 119 19.47 -14.70 12.65
C ASP A 119 19.41 -16.23 12.46
N ALA A 120 20.50 -16.96 12.70
CA ALA A 120 20.48 -18.43 12.68
C ALA A 120 19.60 -19.03 13.81
N GLN A 121 19.63 -18.41 15.00
CA GLN A 121 18.79 -18.83 16.13
C GLN A 121 17.33 -18.48 15.87
N LEU A 122 17.06 -17.29 15.31
CA LEU A 122 15.70 -16.90 14.90
C LEU A 122 15.13 -17.92 13.90
N ARG A 123 15.92 -18.34 12.90
CA ARG A 123 15.53 -19.37 11.94
C ARG A 123 15.21 -20.71 12.61
N GLU A 124 16.03 -21.16 13.56
CA GLU A 124 15.76 -22.40 14.32
C GLU A 124 14.46 -22.31 15.14
N LEU A 125 14.10 -21.10 15.58
CA LEU A 125 12.88 -20.82 16.31
C LEU A 125 11.68 -20.51 15.41
N MET A 126 11.82 -20.58 14.09
CA MET A 126 10.76 -20.20 13.15
C MET A 126 10.26 -18.77 13.38
N ILE A 127 11.20 -17.85 13.56
CA ILE A 127 10.97 -16.41 13.64
C ILE A 127 11.73 -15.77 12.47
N ASP A 128 11.01 -15.00 11.66
CA ASP A 128 11.64 -14.15 10.66
C ASP A 128 11.73 -12.71 11.16
N ARG A 129 12.75 -12.00 10.68
CA ARG A 129 13.04 -10.63 11.10
C ARG A 129 12.90 -9.67 9.93
N ILE A 130 12.09 -8.64 10.13
CA ILE A 130 11.99 -7.46 9.28
C ILE A 130 12.71 -6.34 10.02
N TYR A 131 14.02 -6.21 9.80
CA TYR A 131 14.87 -5.26 10.50
C TYR A 131 14.78 -5.37 12.04
N ASP A 132 14.17 -4.44 12.78
CA ASP A 132 13.99 -4.52 14.23
C ASP A 132 12.59 -4.97 14.63
N THR A 133 11.92 -5.73 13.76
CA THR A 133 10.61 -6.33 13.98
C THR A 133 10.65 -7.84 13.70
N PHE A 134 9.90 -8.62 14.47
CA PHE A 134 9.73 -10.07 14.31
C PHE A 134 8.35 -10.41 13.76
N ILE A 135 8.29 -11.49 13.01
CA ILE A 135 7.08 -12.17 12.55
C ILE A 135 7.23 -13.67 12.82
N ASP A 136 6.12 -14.31 13.19
CA ASP A 136 6.05 -15.75 13.42
C ASP A 136 5.87 -16.47 12.06
N GLU A 137 6.87 -17.24 11.63
CA GLU A 137 6.83 -18.00 10.38
C GLU A 137 5.76 -19.11 10.38
N GLU A 138 5.41 -19.67 11.55
CA GLU A 138 4.33 -20.66 11.63
C GLU A 138 2.96 -20.00 11.41
N GLU A 139 2.77 -18.79 11.92
CA GLU A 139 1.56 -17.99 11.64
C GLU A 139 1.53 -17.55 10.16
N LEU A 140 2.70 -17.19 9.59
CA LEU A 140 2.79 -16.76 8.19
C LEU A 140 2.41 -17.90 7.23
N ARG A 141 2.78 -19.14 7.56
CA ARG A 141 2.32 -20.33 6.82
C ARG A 141 0.80 -20.52 6.86
N ILE A 142 0.15 -20.14 7.97
CA ILE A 142 -1.32 -20.15 8.00
C ILE A 142 -1.88 -19.12 7.01
N CYS A 143 -1.26 -17.94 6.91
CA CYS A 143 -1.59 -16.95 5.88
C CYS A 143 -1.43 -17.54 4.46
N ASP A 144 -0.32 -18.22 4.18
CA ASP A 144 -0.07 -18.91 2.90
C ASP A 144 -1.16 -19.95 2.60
N GLU A 145 -1.57 -20.74 3.60
CA GLU A 145 -2.66 -21.70 3.45
C GLU A 145 -4.01 -21.03 3.17
N VAL A 146 -4.28 -19.87 3.77
CA VAL A 146 -5.49 -19.09 3.48
C VAL A 146 -5.45 -18.53 2.06
N THR A 147 -4.32 -17.99 1.59
CA THR A 147 -4.20 -17.52 0.20
C THR A 147 -4.35 -18.67 -0.80
N HIS A 148 -3.85 -19.86 -0.48
CA HIS A 148 -4.10 -21.07 -1.27
C HIS A 148 -5.59 -21.43 -1.34
N LYS A 149 -6.30 -21.41 -0.20
CA LYS A 149 -7.76 -21.65 -0.16
C LYS A 149 -8.55 -20.63 -0.98
N ILE A 150 -8.17 -19.36 -0.91
CA ILE A 150 -8.79 -18.30 -1.73
C ILE A 150 -8.51 -18.58 -3.21
N THR A 151 -7.26 -18.89 -3.57
CA THR A 151 -6.88 -19.25 -4.94
C THR A 151 -7.74 -20.40 -5.47
N ASP A 152 -7.92 -21.47 -4.69
CA ASP A 152 -8.74 -22.62 -5.08
C ASP A 152 -10.24 -22.33 -5.18
N SER A 153 -10.71 -21.26 -4.54
CA SER A 153 -12.11 -20.83 -4.60
C SER A 153 -12.44 -19.97 -5.82
N LEU A 154 -11.42 -19.42 -6.50
CA LEU A 154 -11.59 -18.58 -7.68
C LEU A 154 -11.77 -19.42 -8.95
N GLU A 155 -12.49 -18.84 -9.93
CA GLU A 155 -12.60 -19.41 -11.28
C GLU A 155 -11.20 -19.61 -11.89
N PRO A 156 -10.90 -20.77 -12.49
CA PRO A 156 -9.56 -21.11 -13.00
C PRO A 156 -9.25 -20.40 -14.32
N ARG A 157 -9.04 -19.09 -14.23
CA ARG A 157 -8.67 -18.15 -15.29
C ARG A 157 -7.59 -17.17 -14.80
N PRO A 158 -7.02 -16.34 -15.68
CA PRO A 158 -6.23 -15.19 -15.24
C PRO A 158 -7.09 -14.19 -14.47
N HIS A 159 -6.57 -13.69 -13.36
CA HIS A 159 -7.15 -12.62 -12.53
C HIS A 159 -6.14 -11.48 -12.36
N SER A 160 -6.63 -10.26 -12.24
CA SER A 160 -5.87 -9.13 -11.72
C SER A 160 -5.53 -9.36 -10.24
N SER A 161 -4.49 -8.71 -9.73
CA SER A 161 -4.25 -8.67 -8.28
C SER A 161 -5.40 -8.00 -7.54
N ARG A 162 -6.05 -6.99 -8.16
CA ARG A 162 -7.26 -6.35 -7.64
C ARG A 162 -8.39 -7.35 -7.38
N GLU A 163 -8.75 -8.18 -8.37
CA GLU A 163 -9.79 -9.21 -8.21
C GLU A 163 -9.45 -10.19 -7.08
N PHE A 164 -8.18 -10.60 -6.99
CA PHE A 164 -7.74 -11.50 -5.93
C PHE A 164 -7.87 -10.83 -4.55
N ILE A 165 -7.44 -9.58 -4.41
CA ILE A 165 -7.50 -8.82 -3.16
C ILE A 165 -8.96 -8.53 -2.76
N GLN A 166 -9.87 -8.31 -3.72
CA GLN A 166 -11.30 -8.28 -3.44
C GLN A 166 -11.80 -9.60 -2.85
N ALA A 167 -11.34 -10.74 -3.38
CA ALA A 167 -11.67 -12.05 -2.81
C ALA A 167 -11.08 -12.24 -1.41
N MET A 168 -9.91 -11.68 -1.11
CA MET A 168 -9.36 -11.62 0.25
C MET A 168 -10.23 -10.79 1.20
N GLY A 169 -10.67 -9.60 0.79
CA GLY A 169 -11.59 -8.77 1.59
C GLY A 169 -12.93 -9.46 1.83
N LYS A 170 -13.49 -10.11 0.80
CA LYS A 170 -14.69 -10.96 0.94
C LYS A 170 -14.46 -12.10 1.93
N TYR A 171 -13.32 -12.78 1.85
CA TYR A 171 -12.96 -13.85 2.79
C TYR A 171 -12.95 -13.35 4.24
N LEU A 172 -12.36 -12.18 4.51
CA LEU A 172 -12.38 -11.58 5.86
C LEU A 172 -13.81 -11.33 6.34
N LYS A 173 -14.65 -10.71 5.48
CA LYS A 173 -16.06 -10.41 5.79
C LYS A 173 -16.86 -11.68 6.09
N ASP A 174 -16.79 -12.67 5.20
CA ASP A 174 -17.54 -13.93 5.30
C ASP A 174 -17.15 -14.75 6.53
N ASN A 175 -15.87 -14.72 6.93
CA ASN A 175 -15.35 -15.42 8.11
C ASN A 175 -15.46 -14.57 9.39
N GLY A 176 -16.15 -13.44 9.33
CA GLY A 176 -16.38 -12.58 10.49
C GLY A 176 -15.13 -11.88 11.02
N ARG A 177 -14.03 -11.82 10.27
CA ARG A 177 -12.78 -11.11 10.63
C ARG A 177 -12.94 -9.60 10.46
N THR A 178 -13.82 -9.02 11.28
CA THR A 178 -14.21 -7.60 11.19
C THR A 178 -14.21 -6.94 12.58
N PRO A 179 -14.07 -5.60 12.65
CA PRO A 179 -14.22 -4.84 13.89
C PRO A 179 -15.54 -5.08 14.62
N GLU A 180 -16.65 -5.26 13.91
CA GLU A 180 -17.97 -5.53 14.48
C GLU A 180 -18.00 -6.82 15.32
N ASN A 181 -17.11 -7.76 15.01
CA ASN A 181 -16.95 -9.04 15.73
C ASN A 181 -15.75 -9.02 16.70
N GLY A 182 -15.17 -7.85 17.00
CA GLY A 182 -14.05 -7.70 17.93
C GLY A 182 -12.67 -8.02 17.34
N HIS A 183 -12.54 -8.10 16.02
CA HIS A 183 -11.24 -8.21 15.35
C HIS A 183 -10.65 -6.84 14.98
N LYS A 184 -9.38 -6.81 14.55
CA LYS A 184 -8.77 -5.57 14.03
C LYS A 184 -9.37 -5.21 12.67
N ASP A 185 -9.38 -3.92 12.34
CA ASP A 185 -9.61 -3.47 10.97
C ASP A 185 -8.35 -3.71 10.12
N SER A 186 -8.47 -3.62 8.80
CA SER A 186 -7.35 -3.81 7.86
C SER A 186 -7.55 -2.99 6.59
N MET A 187 -6.47 -2.73 5.87
CA MET A 187 -6.52 -2.06 4.56
C MET A 187 -7.33 -2.89 3.57
N VAL A 188 -7.13 -4.21 3.52
CA VAL A 188 -7.86 -5.12 2.63
C VAL A 188 -9.36 -5.11 2.93
N LEU A 189 -9.76 -5.18 4.20
CA LEU A 189 -11.18 -5.09 4.58
C LEU A 189 -11.78 -3.71 4.27
N ALA A 190 -11.07 -2.63 4.62
CA ALA A 190 -11.54 -1.27 4.38
C ALA A 190 -11.70 -0.97 2.90
N ALA A 191 -10.75 -1.40 2.09
CA ALA A 191 -10.78 -1.24 0.64
C ALA A 191 -11.93 -2.04 0.01
N TYR A 192 -12.17 -3.27 0.48
CA TYR A 192 -13.29 -4.10 0.04
C TYR A 192 -14.65 -3.45 0.37
N GLU A 193 -14.83 -2.94 1.58
CA GLU A 193 -16.11 -2.34 2.01
C GLU A 193 -16.40 -0.99 1.36
N LEU A 194 -15.36 -0.24 0.97
CA LEU A 194 -15.47 1.09 0.37
C LEU A 194 -15.21 1.12 -1.14
N ASN A 195 -15.06 -0.04 -1.78
CA ASN A 195 -14.82 -0.16 -3.22
C ASN A 195 -13.57 0.62 -3.71
N VAL A 196 -12.51 0.60 -2.90
CA VAL A 196 -11.18 1.14 -3.25
C VAL A 196 -10.33 -0.01 -3.83
N PRO A 197 -9.93 0.02 -5.11
CA PRO A 197 -9.11 -1.04 -5.68
C PRO A 197 -7.68 -0.98 -5.14
N ILE A 198 -7.13 -2.16 -4.82
CA ILE A 198 -5.73 -2.34 -4.47
C ILE A 198 -5.07 -3.13 -5.61
N PHE A 199 -3.98 -2.58 -6.17
CA PHE A 199 -3.15 -3.25 -7.17
C PHE A 199 -1.80 -3.63 -6.56
N VAL A 200 -1.36 -4.85 -6.82
CA VAL A 200 -0.04 -5.36 -6.46
C VAL A 200 0.59 -5.96 -7.71
N PRO A 201 1.33 -5.18 -8.51
CA PRO A 201 1.79 -5.61 -9.83
C PRO A 201 2.70 -6.84 -9.80
N ALA A 202 3.43 -7.04 -8.70
CA ALA A 202 4.26 -8.21 -8.43
C ALA A 202 3.60 -9.11 -7.36
N PHE A 203 2.35 -9.53 -7.57
CA PHE A 203 1.56 -10.21 -6.54
C PHE A 203 2.15 -11.55 -6.08
N SER A 204 2.84 -12.27 -6.95
CA SER A 204 3.50 -13.52 -6.57
C SER A 204 4.73 -13.32 -5.66
N ASP A 205 5.20 -12.09 -5.48
CA ASP A 205 6.35 -11.74 -4.63
C ASP A 205 5.90 -11.40 -3.19
N CYS A 206 5.15 -12.32 -2.58
CA CYS A 206 4.65 -12.28 -1.19
C CYS A 206 4.01 -13.64 -0.81
N SER A 207 3.42 -13.77 0.38
CA SER A 207 2.68 -14.94 0.87
C SER A 207 1.66 -15.51 -0.11
N ALA A 208 0.99 -14.66 -0.90
CA ALA A 208 0.06 -15.13 -1.94
C ALA A 208 0.75 -15.97 -3.03
N GLY A 209 2.03 -15.71 -3.30
CA GLY A 209 2.86 -16.46 -4.23
C GLY A 209 3.04 -17.93 -3.83
N PHE A 210 3.14 -18.22 -2.53
CA PHE A 210 3.25 -19.60 -2.05
C PHE A 210 1.95 -20.37 -2.27
N GLY A 211 0.80 -19.75 -1.99
CA GLY A 211 -0.51 -20.33 -2.28
C GLY A 211 -0.73 -20.56 -3.77
N LEU A 212 -0.34 -19.60 -4.62
CA LEU A 212 -0.37 -19.74 -6.09
C LEU A 212 0.56 -20.86 -6.59
N CYS A 213 1.76 -20.99 -6.02
CA CYS A 213 2.71 -22.05 -6.35
C CYS A 213 2.14 -23.44 -6.02
N ALA A 214 1.57 -23.60 -4.83
CA ALA A 214 0.89 -24.83 -4.42
C ALA A 214 -0.28 -25.17 -5.36
N HIS A 215 -1.10 -24.17 -5.72
CA HIS A 215 -2.21 -24.33 -6.65
C HIS A 215 -1.73 -24.82 -8.03
N GLN A 216 -0.72 -24.17 -8.62
CA GLN A 216 -0.17 -24.58 -9.91
C GLN A 216 0.39 -26.00 -9.87
N HIS A 217 1.14 -26.34 -8.80
CA HIS A 217 1.68 -27.67 -8.61
C HIS A 217 0.58 -28.74 -8.50
N ALA A 218 -0.55 -28.43 -7.87
CA ALA A 218 -1.68 -29.35 -7.74
C ALA A 218 -2.47 -29.52 -9.07
N ARG A 219 -2.51 -28.49 -9.91
CA ARG A 219 -3.30 -28.50 -11.16
C ARG A 219 -2.62 -29.26 -12.30
N GLN A 220 -1.29 -29.25 -12.40
CA GLN A 220 -0.49 -30.04 -13.36
C GLN A 220 -1.07 -30.08 -14.79
N GLY A 221 -1.24 -28.91 -15.42
CA GLY A 221 -1.73 -28.80 -16.81
C GLY A 221 -3.26 -28.80 -16.98
N LYS A 222 -4.01 -28.77 -15.88
CA LYS A 222 -5.45 -28.45 -15.86
C LYS A 222 -5.67 -26.93 -15.82
N PRO A 223 -6.88 -26.43 -16.13
CA PRO A 223 -7.23 -25.04 -15.89
C PRO A 223 -6.90 -24.63 -14.45
N MET A 224 -6.28 -23.46 -14.31
CA MET A 224 -5.73 -22.95 -13.07
C MET A 224 -5.91 -21.45 -12.97
N VAL A 225 -5.88 -20.95 -11.74
CA VAL A 225 -5.77 -19.52 -11.45
C VAL A 225 -4.35 -19.05 -11.75
N SER A 226 -4.25 -17.91 -12.40
CA SER A 226 -3.00 -17.17 -12.58
C SER A 226 -3.23 -15.69 -12.33
N ILE A 227 -2.15 -14.96 -12.08
CA ILE A 227 -2.20 -13.50 -11.93
C ILE A 227 -1.74 -12.85 -13.23
N ASP A 228 -2.53 -11.89 -13.70
CA ASP A 228 -2.28 -11.12 -14.92
C ASP A 228 -1.93 -9.66 -14.56
N SER A 229 -0.63 -9.37 -14.57
CA SER A 229 -0.14 -8.01 -14.30
C SER A 229 -0.39 -7.03 -15.45
N ALA A 230 -0.63 -7.52 -16.68
CA ALA A 230 -1.06 -6.66 -17.77
C ALA A 230 -2.51 -6.21 -17.57
N LYS A 231 -3.36 -7.11 -17.06
CA LYS A 231 -4.72 -6.77 -16.64
C LYS A 231 -4.72 -5.72 -15.52
N ASP A 232 -3.87 -5.87 -14.49
CA ASP A 232 -3.70 -4.83 -13.46
C ASP A 232 -3.38 -3.47 -14.08
N PHE A 233 -2.40 -3.44 -14.99
CA PHE A 233 -1.92 -2.20 -15.58
C PHE A 233 -2.98 -1.53 -16.46
N TYR A 234 -3.72 -2.34 -17.21
CA TYR A 234 -4.83 -1.87 -18.04
C TYR A 234 -5.99 -1.34 -17.19
N GLU A 235 -6.36 -2.01 -16.10
CA GLU A 235 -7.42 -1.56 -15.18
C GLU A 235 -7.10 -0.21 -14.55
N ILE A 236 -5.91 -0.03 -13.96
CA ILE A 236 -5.53 1.27 -13.38
C ILE A 236 -5.40 2.37 -14.44
N THR A 237 -4.99 2.02 -15.67
CA THR A 237 -4.96 2.97 -16.80
C THR A 237 -6.38 3.45 -17.16
N LYS A 238 -7.37 2.56 -17.14
CA LYS A 238 -8.77 2.96 -17.31
C LYS A 238 -9.23 3.92 -16.22
N LEU A 239 -8.83 3.71 -14.97
CA LEU A 239 -9.17 4.66 -13.89
C LEU A 239 -8.63 6.06 -14.18
N LYS A 240 -7.42 6.18 -14.73
CA LYS A 240 -6.87 7.47 -15.15
C LYS A 240 -7.69 8.12 -16.25
N ILE A 241 -8.15 7.34 -17.23
CA ILE A 241 -8.98 7.84 -18.33
C ILE A 241 -10.34 8.32 -17.84
N GLU A 242 -11.00 7.53 -16.97
CA GLU A 242 -12.32 7.87 -16.42
C GLU A 242 -12.26 9.02 -15.40
N ASN A 243 -11.13 9.18 -14.70
CA ASN A 243 -10.92 10.27 -13.74
C ASN A 243 -9.63 11.05 -14.09
N PRO A 244 -9.69 12.02 -15.03
CA PRO A 244 -8.51 12.69 -15.57
C PRO A 244 -7.66 13.42 -14.52
N VAL A 245 -8.28 14.02 -13.50
CA VAL A 245 -7.55 14.71 -12.43
C VAL A 245 -7.10 13.70 -11.38
N THR A 246 -5.81 13.40 -11.31
CA THR A 246 -5.27 12.46 -10.31
C THR A 246 -4.11 13.03 -9.53
N GLY A 247 -3.95 12.55 -8.30
CA GLY A 247 -2.86 12.89 -7.40
C GLY A 247 -2.17 11.64 -6.85
N LEU A 248 -0.86 11.73 -6.65
CA LEU A 248 -0.03 10.62 -6.15
C LEU A 248 0.47 10.94 -4.73
N LEU A 249 0.18 10.05 -3.77
CA LEU A 249 0.82 10.01 -2.46
C LEU A 249 1.72 8.77 -2.40
N MET A 250 3.03 8.95 -2.52
CA MET A 250 3.98 7.84 -2.70
C MET A 250 4.88 7.66 -1.48
N ILE A 251 4.85 6.46 -0.90
CA ILE A 251 5.63 6.08 0.27
C ILE A 251 6.70 5.11 -0.23
N GLY A 252 7.95 5.56 -0.21
CA GLY A 252 9.09 4.86 -0.79
C GLY A 252 9.18 5.04 -2.31
N GLY A 253 9.34 3.93 -3.03
CA GLY A 253 9.61 3.93 -4.47
C GLY A 253 9.22 2.61 -5.12
N GLY A 254 10.12 2.02 -5.89
CA GLY A 254 9.94 0.70 -6.51
C GLY A 254 8.73 0.61 -7.44
N THR A 255 8.20 -0.60 -7.56
CA THR A 255 7.06 -0.91 -8.43
C THR A 255 5.83 -0.05 -8.14
N PRO A 256 5.40 0.16 -6.87
CA PRO A 256 4.22 0.99 -6.59
C PRO A 256 4.29 2.40 -7.16
N LYS A 257 5.46 3.06 -7.05
CA LYS A 257 5.69 4.39 -7.61
C LYS A 257 5.59 4.37 -9.14
N ASN A 258 6.43 3.55 -9.78
CA ASN A 258 6.54 3.60 -11.24
C ASN A 258 5.25 3.13 -11.93
N PHE A 259 4.63 2.07 -11.41
CA PHE A 259 3.39 1.53 -11.95
C PHE A 259 2.24 2.54 -11.93
N ALA A 260 2.10 3.31 -10.84
CA ALA A 260 1.08 4.36 -10.76
C ALA A 260 1.37 5.55 -11.67
N GLN A 261 2.64 5.91 -11.87
CA GLN A 261 3.03 7.03 -12.72
C GLN A 261 2.89 6.73 -14.22
N ASP A 262 3.17 5.49 -14.64
CA ASP A 262 3.18 5.09 -16.05
C ASP A 262 1.79 5.06 -16.69
N ILE A 263 0.71 5.13 -15.90
CA ILE A 263 -0.66 5.04 -16.42
C ILE A 263 -1.04 6.19 -17.34
N VAL A 264 -0.36 7.35 -17.23
CA VAL A 264 -0.53 8.48 -18.16
C VAL A 264 -0.01 8.09 -19.54
N VAL A 265 1.24 7.61 -19.61
CA VAL A 265 1.87 7.15 -20.85
C VAL A 265 1.13 5.92 -21.42
N ALA A 266 0.64 5.04 -20.55
CA ALA A 266 -0.13 3.87 -20.98
C ALA A 266 -1.45 4.28 -21.66
N ALA A 267 -2.11 5.34 -21.20
CA ALA A 267 -3.30 5.89 -21.84
C ALA A 267 -3.00 6.41 -23.26
N GLU A 268 -1.87 7.10 -23.44
CA GLU A 268 -1.42 7.58 -24.76
C GLU A 268 -1.15 6.42 -25.73
N ILE A 269 -0.54 5.34 -25.25
CA ILE A 269 -0.25 4.14 -26.05
C ILE A 269 -1.53 3.49 -26.58
N ILE A 270 -2.64 3.56 -25.83
CA ILE A 270 -3.95 3.05 -26.27
C ILE A 270 -4.80 4.13 -26.97
N GLY A 271 -4.20 5.27 -27.32
CA GLY A 271 -4.80 6.30 -28.16
C GLY A 271 -5.63 7.35 -27.42
N VAL A 272 -5.46 7.48 -26.10
CA VAL A 272 -6.15 8.49 -25.29
C VAL A 272 -5.14 9.52 -24.78
N ASP A 273 -5.34 10.78 -25.13
CA ASP A 273 -4.57 11.89 -24.56
C ASP A 273 -4.98 12.08 -23.10
N ALA A 274 -4.02 11.93 -22.18
CA ALA A 274 -4.27 11.94 -20.75
C ALA A 274 -3.42 13.02 -20.08
N ASP A 275 -4.07 13.88 -19.30
CA ASP A 275 -3.36 14.88 -18.51
C ASP A 275 -2.38 14.21 -17.54
N MET A 276 -1.25 14.87 -17.26
CA MET A 276 -0.32 14.42 -16.23
C MET A 276 -0.98 14.33 -14.84
N HIS A 277 -0.37 13.61 -13.89
CA HIS A 277 -0.78 13.69 -12.49
C HIS A 277 -0.61 15.12 -11.98
N LYS A 278 -1.71 15.76 -11.55
CA LYS A 278 -1.76 17.16 -11.13
C LYS A 278 -1.03 17.41 -9.81
N TYR A 279 -1.05 16.42 -8.91
CA TYR A 279 -0.41 16.48 -7.60
C TYR A 279 0.52 15.28 -7.44
N ALA A 280 1.70 15.48 -6.85
CA ALA A 280 2.61 14.37 -6.55
C ALA A 280 3.44 14.62 -5.29
N ILE A 281 3.38 13.69 -4.34
CA ILE A 281 4.21 13.68 -3.15
C ILE A 281 4.98 12.37 -3.10
N GLN A 282 6.27 12.42 -2.84
CA GLN A 282 7.07 11.23 -2.56
C GLN A 282 7.81 11.36 -1.23
N ILE A 283 7.62 10.43 -0.31
CA ILE A 283 8.46 10.28 0.89
C ILE A 283 9.47 9.17 0.58
N THR A 284 10.77 9.46 0.65
CA THR A 284 11.79 8.47 0.24
C THR A 284 13.14 8.69 0.92
N VAL A 285 13.89 7.60 1.07
CA VAL A 285 15.32 7.63 1.43
C VAL A 285 16.22 7.29 0.23
N ALA A 286 15.61 6.96 -0.93
CA ALA A 286 16.35 6.57 -2.12
C ALA A 286 17.09 7.76 -2.73
N ASP A 287 18.33 7.51 -3.13
CA ASP A 287 19.24 8.50 -3.68
C ASP A 287 19.42 8.25 -5.18
N VAL A 288 19.47 9.32 -5.96
CA VAL A 288 19.61 9.26 -7.43
C VAL A 288 20.86 8.49 -7.92
N ARG A 289 21.89 8.36 -7.08
CA ARG A 289 23.19 7.76 -7.46
C ARG A 289 23.12 6.26 -7.76
N ASP A 290 22.15 5.53 -7.22
CA ASP A 290 22.00 4.10 -7.51
C ASP A 290 21.33 3.83 -8.88
N GLY A 291 20.80 4.86 -9.53
CA GLY A 291 20.11 4.76 -10.82
C GLY A 291 18.77 4.03 -10.75
N ALA A 292 18.23 3.80 -9.56
CA ALA A 292 16.97 3.09 -9.38
C ALA A 292 15.76 4.03 -9.54
N LEU A 293 14.64 3.47 -10.03
CA LEU A 293 13.37 4.20 -10.15
C LEU A 293 12.86 4.75 -8.82
N SER A 294 13.28 4.18 -7.69
CA SER A 294 12.95 4.68 -6.35
C SER A 294 13.47 6.09 -6.12
N GLY A 295 14.70 6.39 -6.57
CA GLY A 295 15.37 7.67 -6.40
C GLY A 295 15.07 8.68 -7.52
N SER A 296 14.45 8.26 -8.63
CA SER A 296 14.15 9.16 -9.76
C SER A 296 13.31 10.36 -9.30
N THR A 297 13.69 11.56 -9.75
CA THR A 297 13.04 12.78 -9.26
C THR A 297 11.67 12.97 -9.90
N LEU A 298 10.76 13.70 -9.24
CA LEU A 298 9.48 14.07 -9.87
C LEU A 298 9.67 14.97 -11.11
N LYS A 299 10.77 15.73 -11.15
CA LYS A 299 11.18 16.49 -12.35
C LYS A 299 11.60 15.60 -13.50
N GLU A 300 12.32 14.52 -13.21
CA GLU A 300 12.61 13.48 -14.20
C GLU A 300 11.31 12.86 -14.71
N ALA A 301 10.40 12.45 -13.81
CA ALA A 301 9.09 11.91 -14.18
C ALA A 301 8.26 12.86 -15.07
N SER A 302 8.36 14.18 -14.84
CA SER A 302 7.74 15.19 -15.71
C SER A 302 8.27 15.16 -17.14
N SER A 303 9.57 14.91 -17.35
CA SER A 303 10.14 14.78 -18.72
C SER A 303 9.57 13.60 -19.51
N TRP A 304 8.98 12.62 -18.82
CA TRP A 304 8.28 11.48 -19.41
C TRP A 304 6.77 11.70 -19.56
N GLY A 305 6.25 12.89 -19.28
CA GLY A 305 4.82 13.17 -19.34
C GLY A 305 4.01 12.48 -18.23
N LYS A 306 4.61 12.15 -17.08
CA LYS A 306 3.90 11.45 -15.99
C LYS A 306 3.31 12.42 -14.95
N VAL A 307 4.08 13.42 -14.54
CA VAL A 307 3.76 14.28 -13.38
C VAL A 307 3.87 15.76 -13.76
N ASP A 308 2.87 16.54 -13.39
CA ASP A 308 2.89 17.99 -13.51
C ASP A 308 3.78 18.61 -12.41
N MET A 309 4.53 19.66 -12.76
CA MET A 309 5.51 20.28 -11.85
C MET A 309 4.92 21.32 -10.89
N VAL A 310 3.66 21.72 -11.05
CA VAL A 310 3.06 22.81 -10.27
C VAL A 310 2.91 22.41 -8.79
N TYR A 311 2.37 21.22 -8.53
CA TYR A 311 2.10 20.74 -7.17
C TYR A 311 2.84 19.43 -6.87
N GLU A 312 4.17 19.49 -6.92
CA GLU A 312 5.06 18.37 -6.60
C GLU A 312 5.92 18.64 -5.36
N GLN A 313 6.22 17.58 -4.59
CA GLN A 313 7.23 17.63 -3.54
C GLN A 313 7.81 16.24 -3.19
N MET A 314 9.13 16.12 -3.20
CA MET A 314 9.84 14.99 -2.58
C MET A 314 10.28 15.34 -1.16
N VAL A 315 10.08 14.42 -0.21
CA VAL A 315 10.51 14.53 1.18
C VAL A 315 11.56 13.45 1.44
N TYR A 316 12.83 13.87 1.53
CA TYR A 316 13.93 12.96 1.83
C TYR A 316 13.94 12.63 3.34
N SER A 317 13.21 11.59 3.70
CA SER A 317 12.98 11.13 5.08
C SER A 317 12.51 9.67 5.10
N GLU A 318 12.65 9.02 6.25
CA GLU A 318 12.07 7.71 6.50
C GLU A 318 10.55 7.87 6.74
N ALA A 319 9.77 6.94 6.20
CA ALA A 319 8.32 7.07 6.10
C ALA A 319 7.60 6.98 7.45
N SER A 320 8.06 6.15 8.38
CA SER A 320 7.46 6.03 9.72
C SER A 320 7.54 7.33 10.53
N ILE A 321 8.46 8.24 10.15
CA ILE A 321 8.57 9.58 10.73
C ILE A 321 7.69 10.59 9.97
N ALA A 322 7.83 10.66 8.65
CA ALA A 322 7.22 11.74 7.86
C ALA A 322 5.72 11.51 7.56
N LEU A 323 5.30 10.26 7.34
CA LEU A 323 3.93 9.95 6.93
C LEU A 323 2.89 10.33 8.00
N PRO A 324 3.06 9.98 9.30
CA PRO A 324 2.08 10.38 10.33
C PRO A 324 1.91 11.89 10.43
N LEU A 325 2.97 12.66 10.17
CA LEU A 325 2.91 14.13 10.17
C LEU A 325 2.11 14.67 8.97
N ILE A 326 2.36 14.14 7.77
CA ILE A 326 1.67 14.56 6.53
C ILE A 326 0.19 14.14 6.57
N ALA A 327 -0.09 12.87 6.89
CA ALA A 327 -1.44 12.34 6.99
C ALA A 327 -2.23 12.98 8.13
N GLY A 328 -1.62 13.12 9.32
CA GLY A 328 -2.22 13.77 10.47
C GLY A 328 -2.54 15.24 10.20
N TYR A 329 -1.65 15.98 9.53
CA TYR A 329 -1.92 17.37 9.13
C TYR A 329 -3.19 17.48 8.29
N ALA A 330 -3.29 16.69 7.23
CA ALA A 330 -4.43 16.71 6.32
C ALA A 330 -5.72 16.23 7.00
N TYR A 331 -5.61 15.23 7.88
CA TYR A 331 -6.74 14.73 8.67
C TYR A 331 -7.30 15.82 9.59
N HIS A 332 -6.46 16.50 10.39
CA HIS A 332 -6.91 17.52 11.33
C HIS A 332 -7.31 18.84 10.65
N LYS A 333 -6.76 19.15 9.47
CA LYS A 333 -7.24 20.24 8.60
C LYS A 333 -8.56 19.93 7.90
N LYS A 334 -9.05 18.68 7.98
CA LYS A 334 -10.36 18.25 7.48
C LYS A 334 -10.55 18.48 5.98
N GLY A 335 -9.47 18.45 5.20
CA GLY A 335 -9.53 18.64 3.74
C GLY A 335 -10.38 17.57 3.03
N TYR A 336 -10.62 16.43 3.68
CA TYR A 336 -11.38 15.31 3.16
C TYR A 336 -12.90 15.40 3.41
N GLU A 337 -13.41 16.33 4.21
CA GLU A 337 -14.82 16.36 4.63
C GLU A 337 -15.82 16.45 3.45
N ALA A 338 -15.40 17.05 2.32
CA ALA A 338 -16.21 17.16 1.12
C ALA A 338 -16.10 15.93 0.17
N ARG A 339 -15.26 14.94 0.51
CA ARG A 339 -15.03 13.76 -0.33
C ARG A 339 -16.03 12.65 0.01
N HIS A 340 -16.50 11.96 -1.02
CA HIS A 340 -17.43 10.83 -0.89
C HIS A 340 -16.85 9.50 -1.39
N GLY A 341 -15.56 9.50 -1.75
CA GLY A 341 -14.87 8.38 -2.39
C GLY A 341 -15.27 8.18 -3.85
N LYS A 342 -14.34 7.71 -4.68
CA LYS A 342 -14.61 7.48 -6.12
C LYS A 342 -15.18 6.10 -6.44
N LYS A 343 -15.12 5.15 -5.50
CA LYS A 343 -15.60 3.76 -5.66
C LYS A 343 -15.08 3.06 -6.92
N PHE A 344 -13.81 3.29 -7.25
CA PHE A 344 -13.21 2.86 -8.50
C PHE A 344 -13.30 1.35 -8.78
N ALA A 345 -13.44 0.51 -7.76
CA ALA A 345 -13.70 -0.91 -7.97
C ALA A 345 -15.02 -1.17 -8.73
N GLU A 346 -16.09 -0.43 -8.42
CA GLU A 346 -17.39 -0.57 -9.11
C GLU A 346 -17.27 -0.16 -10.59
N ILE A 347 -16.42 0.82 -10.91
CA ILE A 347 -16.17 1.22 -12.30
C ILE A 347 -15.50 0.06 -13.06
N LEU A 348 -14.48 -0.56 -12.46
CA LEU A 348 -13.74 -1.64 -13.09
C LEU A 348 -14.55 -2.92 -13.27
N ASP A 349 -15.46 -3.23 -12.34
CA ASP A 349 -16.32 -4.41 -12.43
C ASP A 349 -17.37 -4.28 -13.55
N ASN A 350 -17.76 -3.05 -13.91
CA ASN A 350 -18.73 -2.77 -14.98
C ASN A 350 -18.09 -2.60 -16.37
N VAL A 351 -16.76 -2.53 -16.45
CA VAL A 351 -16.06 -2.42 -17.72
C VAL A 351 -15.60 -3.82 -18.14
N PRO A 352 -16.04 -4.35 -19.29
CA PRO A 352 -15.51 -5.61 -19.78
C PRO A 352 -14.00 -5.48 -20.03
N VAL A 353 -13.22 -6.08 -19.13
CA VAL A 353 -11.83 -6.43 -19.39
C VAL A 353 -11.84 -7.91 -19.77
N THR A 354 -12.46 -8.21 -20.91
CA THR A 354 -12.35 -9.52 -21.53
C THR A 354 -10.96 -9.60 -22.14
N ALA A 355 -10.11 -10.44 -21.55
CA ALA A 355 -8.83 -10.85 -22.14
C ALA A 355 -9.05 -11.54 -23.50
#